data_AF-A0A0F4VLW0-F1
#
_entry.id   AF-A0A0F4VLW0-F1
#
_cell.length_a   1.000
_cell.length_b   1.000
_cell.length_c   1.000
_cell.angle_alpha   90.00
_cell.angle_beta   90.00
_cell.angle_gamma   90.00
#
_symmetry.space_group_name_H-M   'P 1'
#
loop_
_entity.id
_entity.type
_entity.pdbx_description
1 polymer ?
#
loop_
_entity_poly.entity_id
_entity_poly.type
_entity_poly.pdbx_seq_one_letter_code
_entity_poly.pdbx_strand_id
1 'polypeptide(L)' 'MCAEAGLPAKCISHGLIKAGATIAANAGASPHELMSMFGWSKIAMAELYTREVDSKKLAYKTARMIADNT' A
#
# COMPACT_ATOMS: atom_id res chain seq x y z
N MET A 1 14.69 -20.54 0.00
CA MET A 1 13.26 -20.19 0.17
C MET A 1 12.45 -20.09 -1.14
N CYS A 2 12.60 -19.08 -2.01
CA CYS A 2 11.79 -19.02 -3.26
C CYS A 2 12.19 -20.10 -4.30
N ALA A 3 13.48 -20.36 -4.45
CA ALA A 3 13.99 -21.43 -5.32
C ALA A 3 13.65 -22.83 -4.76
N GLU A 4 13.80 -23.03 -3.44
CA GLU A 4 13.36 -24.25 -2.75
C GLU A 4 11.86 -24.51 -2.89
N ALA A 5 11.05 -23.46 -2.99
CA ALA A 5 9.61 -23.56 -3.25
C ALA A 5 9.25 -23.85 -4.73
N GLY A 6 10.24 -24.04 -5.60
CA GLY A 6 10.04 -24.32 -7.03
C GLY A 6 9.48 -23.14 -7.83
N LEU A 7 9.58 -21.90 -7.30
CA LEU A 7 9.07 -20.72 -7.99
C LEU A 7 10.00 -20.29 -9.14
N PRO A 8 9.47 -19.66 -10.21
CA PRO A 8 10.29 -19.09 -11.28
C PRO A 8 11.35 -18.13 -10.74
N ALA A 9 12.52 -18.05 -11.38
CA ALA A 9 13.63 -17.20 -10.92
C ALA A 9 13.25 -15.71 -10.74
N LYS A 10 12.24 -15.22 -11.47
CA LYS A 10 11.69 -13.86 -11.33
C LYS A 10 10.89 -13.64 -10.04
N CYS A 11 10.43 -14.71 -9.38
CA CYS A 11 9.66 -14.66 -8.15
C CYS A 11 10.61 -14.62 -6.97
N ILE A 12 10.99 -13.40 -6.59
CA ILE A 12 11.86 -13.12 -5.45
C ILE A 12 11.06 -12.57 -4.27
N SER A 13 11.61 -12.69 -3.05
CA SER A 13 11.00 -12.17 -1.81
C SER A 13 10.58 -10.71 -1.91
N HIS A 14 11.33 -9.89 -2.65
CA HIS A 14 10.99 -8.49 -2.91
C HIS A 14 9.61 -8.33 -3.58
N GLY A 15 9.21 -9.28 -4.44
CA GLY A 15 7.87 -9.31 -5.04
C GLY A 15 6.75 -9.51 -4.02
N LEU A 16 6.98 -10.33 -2.98
CA LEU A 16 6.02 -10.53 -1.89
C LEU A 16 5.85 -9.25 -1.06
N ILE A 17 6.95 -8.53 -0.81
CA ILE A 17 6.89 -7.24 -0.09
C ILE A 17 6.06 -6.22 -0.88
N LYS A 18 6.29 -6.11 -2.20
CA LYS A 18 5.50 -5.23 -3.08
C LYS A 18 4.02 -5.59 -3.02
N ALA A 19 3.68 -6.87 -3.19
CA ALA A 19 2.31 -7.34 -3.17
C ALA A 19 1.65 -7.07 -1.80
N GLY A 20 2.34 -7.37 -0.70
CA GLY A 20 1.85 -7.13 0.65
C GLY A 20 1.60 -5.65 0.93
N ALA A 21 2.51 -4.77 0.52
CA ALA A 21 2.36 -3.33 0.68
C ALA A 21 1.18 -2.78 -0.13
N THR A 22 1.01 -3.25 -1.38
CA THR A 22 -0.15 -2.89 -2.21
C THR A 22 -1.47 -3.36 -1.59
N ILE A 23 -1.53 -4.60 -1.07
CA ILE A 23 -2.74 -5.13 -0.43
C ILE A 23 -3.07 -4.31 0.82
N ALA A 24 -2.08 -4.07 1.70
CA ALA A 24 -2.27 -3.31 2.92
C ALA A 24 -2.70 -1.85 2.65
N ALA A 25 -2.07 -1.17 1.68
CA ALA A 25 -2.45 0.17 1.28
C ALA A 25 -3.90 0.23 0.77
N ASN A 26 -4.31 -0.70 -0.09
CA ASN A 26 -5.70 -0.80 -0.57
C ASN A 26 -6.70 -1.03 0.57
N ALA A 27 -6.33 -1.86 1.55
CA ALA A 27 -7.11 -2.07 2.77
C ALA A 27 -7.20 -0.82 3.67
N GLY A 28 -6.33 0.18 3.44
CA GLY A 28 -6.34 1.46 4.15
C GLY A 28 -5.27 1.64 5.21
N ALA A 29 -4.22 0.81 5.17
CA ALA A 29 -3.03 1.09 5.96
C ALA A 29 -2.42 2.44 5.54
N SER A 30 -2.15 3.27 6.55
CA SER A 30 -1.42 4.52 6.43
C SER A 30 0.05 4.29 6.10
N PRO A 31 0.77 5.33 5.61
CA PRO A 31 2.21 5.23 5.36
C PRO A 31 3.01 4.74 6.57
N HIS A 32 2.67 5.20 7.79
CA HIS A 32 3.37 4.81 9.01
C HIS A 32 3.10 3.36 9.43
N GLU A 33 1.89 2.84 9.19
CA GLU A 33 1.60 1.42 9.42
C GLU A 33 2.38 0.53 8.45
N LEU A 34 2.51 0.93 7.18
CA LEU A 34 3.38 0.22 6.24
C LEU A 34 4.86 0.29 6.65
N MET A 35 5.33 1.45 7.11
CA MET A 35 6.70 1.58 7.62
C MET A 35 6.97 0.64 8.80
N SER A 36 6.02 0.54 9.75
CA SER A 36 6.13 -0.38 10.88
C SER A 36 6.10 -1.85 10.44
N MET A 37 5.18 -2.20 9.53
CA MET A 37 5.02 -3.58 9.05
C MET A 37 6.22 -4.08 8.23
N PHE A 38 6.80 -3.21 7.40
CA PHE A 38 7.88 -3.59 6.48
C PHE A 38 9.27 -3.13 6.92
N GLY A 39 9.39 -2.49 8.09
CA GLY A 39 10.65 -1.99 8.63
C GLY A 39 11.29 -0.89 7.78
N TRP A 40 10.49 -0.09 7.07
CA TRP A 40 11.00 0.98 6.23
C TRP A 40 11.31 2.24 7.03
N SER A 41 12.52 2.77 6.86
CA SER A 41 12.95 4.02 7.49
C SER A 41 12.55 5.27 6.70
N LYS A 42 12.31 5.14 5.39
CA LYS A 42 11.95 6.24 4.51
C LYS A 42 10.45 6.24 4.23
N ILE A 43 9.76 7.31 4.62
CA ILE A 43 8.31 7.46 4.37
C ILE A 43 7.97 7.46 2.88
N ALA A 44 8.85 8.00 2.03
CA ALA A 44 8.68 8.00 0.59
C ALA A 44 8.43 6.60 0.01
N MET A 45 9.00 5.54 0.60
CA MET A 45 8.74 4.17 0.16
C MET A 45 7.32 3.70 0.48
N ALA A 46 6.76 4.11 1.62
CA ALA A 46 5.39 3.80 1.99
C ALA A 46 4.38 4.60 1.16
N GLU A 47 4.66 5.89 0.94
CA GLU A 47 3.82 6.78 0.13
C GLU A 47 3.63 6.30 -1.31
N LEU A 48 4.63 5.62 -1.89
CA LEU A 48 4.50 5.00 -3.21
C LEU A 48 3.30 4.07 -3.31
N TYR A 49 2.95 3.37 -2.22
CA TYR A 49 1.84 2.43 -2.19
C TYR A 49 0.52 3.06 -1.76
N THR A 50 0.53 4.11 -0.92
CA THR A 50 -0.70 4.69 -0.37
C THR A 50 -1.25 5.86 -1.18
N ARG A 51 -0.40 6.63 -1.88
CA ARG A 51 -0.77 7.91 -2.51
C ARG A 51 -2.01 7.84 -3.40
N GLU A 52 -2.09 6.86 -4.29
CA GLU A 52 -3.24 6.72 -5.20
C GLU A 52 -4.52 6.28 -4.48
N VAL A 53 -4.38 5.40 -3.48
CA VAL A 53 -5.51 4.91 -2.68
C VAL A 53 -6.08 6.03 -1.82
N ASP A 54 -5.20 6.77 -1.15
CA ASP A 54 -5.56 7.89 -0.28
C ASP A 54 -6.24 9.01 -1.07
N SER A 55 -5.73 9.33 -2.26
CA SER A 55 -6.33 10.32 -3.16
C SER A 55 -7.77 9.95 -3.55
N LYS A 56 -8.02 8.69 -3.93
CA LYS A 56 -9.37 8.20 -4.26
C LYS A 56 -10.31 8.27 -3.07
N LYS A 57 -9.85 7.83 -1.89
CA LYS A 57 -10.63 7.88 -0.65
C LYS A 57 -10.97 9.32 -0.26
N LEU A 58 -10.00 10.21 -0.34
CA LEU A 58 -10.17 11.62 -0.03
C LEU A 58 -11.15 12.29 -0.99
N ALA A 59 -11.04 12.04 -2.30
CA ALA A 59 -11.96 12.56 -3.30
C ALA A 59 -13.40 12.13 -3.02
N TYR A 60 -13.64 10.85 -2.73
CA TYR A 60 -14.97 10.34 -2.37
C TYR A 60 -15.50 10.99 -1.10
N LYS A 61 -14.67 11.05 -0.05
CA LYS A 61 -15.03 11.67 1.23
C LYS A 61 -15.43 13.13 1.03
N THR A 62 -14.64 13.90 0.28
CA THR A 62 -14.92 15.32 0.01
C THR A 62 -16.19 15.49 -0.84
N ALA A 63 -16.40 14.66 -1.86
CA ALA A 63 -17.64 14.69 -2.64
C ALA A 63 -18.88 14.43 -1.77
N ARG A 64 -18.77 13.50 -0.81
CA ARG A 64 -19.85 13.22 0.14
C ARG A 64 -20.14 14.41 1.05
N MET A 65 -19.11 15.10 1.54
CA MET A 65 -19.27 16.31 2.34
C MET A 65 -20.04 17.40 1.59
N ILE A 66 -19.80 17.57 0.28
CA ILE A 66 -20.56 18.53 -0.53
C ILE A 66 -22.03 18.13 -0.60
N ALA A 67 -22.31 16.85 -0.89
CA ALA A 67 -23.68 16.35 -1.01
C ALA A 67 -24.49 16.43 0.30
N ASP A 68 -23.85 16.29 1.45
CA ASP A 68 -24.52 16.37 2.75
C ASP A 68 -24.79 17.82 3.21
N ASN A 69 -24.23 18.82 2.53
CA ASN A 69 -24.40 20.26 2.83
C ASN A 69 -25.26 21.01 1.77
N THR A 70 -25.92 20.28 0.88
CA THR A 70 -26.84 20.81 -0.17
C THR A 70 -28.22 20.21 -0.01
#